data_AF-A0A7D6VYI2-F1
#
_entry.id   AF-A0A7D6VYI2-F1
#
_cell.length_a   1.000
_cell.length_b   1.000
_cell.length_c   1.000
_cell.angle_alpha   90.00
_cell.angle_beta   90.00
_cell.angle_gamma   90.00
#
_symmetry.space_group_name_H-M   'P 1'
#
loop_
_entity.id
_entity.type
_entity.pdbx_description
1 polymer ?
#
loop_
_entity_poly.entity_id
_entity_poly.type
_entity_poly.pdbx_seq_one_letter_code
_entity_poly.pdbx_strand_id
1 'polypeptide(L)'
;MRFNKYEILEIVKKQLAIDMNCNIEDLDKDGLVFCEAKLNKGRRRFNRQSTFLEIATMGKGIVVSGDIDVLEKVKPLLENRTREDIFAAPFIYGHSIYYTPDFDKIKKQPFIDGFDFYIKEGKEIHELYKIPGFENALQYDINDPRPDAIAIYAMRGNEIVGMAGASEDSNLMWQIGVDVIPKFRNKGLATCLVTNLAMSIIEKGVVPYYGSASSNIASQSVAYKSGFIPTWMCSYKNVFDGEAPYEKDIEIIF
;
A
#
# COMPACT_ATOMS: atom_id res chain seq x y z
N MET A 1 -8.54 3.20 21.58
CA MET A 1 -7.80 4.46 21.42
C MET A 1 -8.35 5.12 20.17
N ARG A 2 -8.72 6.41 20.16
CA ARG A 2 -9.20 7.07 18.94
C ARG A 2 -8.03 7.84 18.35
N PHE A 3 -7.48 7.36 17.23
CA PHE A 3 -6.43 8.09 16.54
C PHE A 3 -6.94 9.46 16.07
N ASN A 4 -6.05 10.45 16.05
CA ASN A 4 -6.24 11.70 15.33
C ASN A 4 -5.28 11.79 14.14
N LYS A 5 -5.49 12.80 13.27
CA LYS A 5 -4.69 13.02 12.06
C LYS A 5 -3.18 13.09 12.34
N TYR A 6 -2.78 13.79 13.40
CA TYR A 6 -1.36 13.93 13.74
C TYR A 6 -0.75 12.59 14.16
N GLU A 7 -1.44 11.82 14.99
CA GLU A 7 -0.96 10.51 15.45
C GLU A 7 -0.72 9.54 14.29
N ILE A 8 -1.61 9.53 13.29
CA ILE A 8 -1.47 8.67 12.11
C ILE A 8 -0.28 9.10 11.28
N LEU A 9 -0.14 10.40 11.01
CA LEU A 9 1.00 10.91 10.24
C LEU A 9 2.31 10.59 10.94
N GLU A 10 2.37 10.72 12.27
CA GLU A 10 3.55 10.33 13.05
C GLU A 10 3.83 8.82 12.96
N ILE A 11 2.80 7.97 13.00
CA ILE A 11 2.96 6.51 12.82
C ILE A 11 3.48 6.21 11.41
N VAL A 12 2.90 6.81 10.37
CA VAL A 12 3.31 6.62 8.97
C VAL A 12 4.75 7.08 8.77
N LYS A 13 5.12 8.28 9.23
CA LYS A 13 6.50 8.78 9.12
C LYS A 13 7.50 7.88 9.84
N LYS A 14 7.18 7.43 11.05
CA LYS A 14 8.01 6.47 11.79
C LYS A 14 8.18 5.18 11.00
N GLN A 15 7.09 4.66 10.43
CA GLN A 15 7.16 3.44 9.63
C GLN A 15 8.01 3.63 8.38
N LEU A 16 7.80 4.71 7.62
CA LEU A 16 8.57 5.02 6.41
C LEU A 16 10.06 5.26 6.72
N ALA A 17 10.37 5.94 7.83
CA ALA A 17 11.75 6.12 8.29
C ALA A 17 12.45 4.79 8.56
N ILE A 18 11.76 3.83 9.19
CA ILE A 18 12.28 2.48 9.40
C ILE A 18 12.45 1.74 8.07
N ASP A 19 11.45 1.80 7.17
CA ASP A 19 11.45 1.09 5.89
C ASP A 19 12.58 1.56 4.96
N MET A 20 12.75 2.88 4.87
CA MET A 20 13.67 3.58 3.96
C MET A 20 15.04 3.83 4.58
N ASN A 21 15.20 3.53 5.87
CA ASN A 21 16.42 3.82 6.64
C ASN A 21 16.79 5.32 6.62
N CYS A 22 15.80 6.19 6.77
CA CYS A 22 15.96 7.65 6.84
C CYS A 22 15.52 8.21 8.21
N ASN A 23 15.67 9.52 8.41
CA ASN A 23 15.09 10.21 9.56
C ASN A 23 13.67 10.69 9.23
N ILE A 24 12.86 10.90 10.27
CA ILE A 24 11.49 11.43 10.11
C ILE A 24 11.51 12.81 9.44
N GLU A 25 12.48 13.65 9.79
CA GLU A 25 12.64 14.99 9.27
C GLU A 25 12.90 15.03 7.76
N ASP A 26 13.47 13.95 7.20
CA ASP A 26 13.75 13.83 5.77
C ASP A 26 12.45 13.73 4.95
N LEU A 27 11.32 13.39 5.59
CA LEU A 27 9.99 13.37 4.96
C LEU A 27 9.27 14.73 5.06
N ASP A 28 9.60 15.54 6.07
CA ASP A 28 8.92 16.79 6.41
C ASP A 28 9.58 18.05 5.82
N LYS A 29 10.87 17.98 5.51
CA LYS A 29 11.65 19.10 4.97
C LYS A 29 11.75 18.98 3.45
N ASP A 30 11.73 20.11 2.77
CA ASP A 30 12.03 20.14 1.34
C ASP A 30 13.48 19.71 1.11
N GLY A 31 13.69 18.83 0.14
CA GLY A 31 15.01 18.30 -0.17
C GLY A 31 14.95 16.89 -0.75
N LEU A 32 16.12 16.44 -1.17
CA LEU A 32 16.38 15.10 -1.68
C LEU A 32 17.42 14.44 -0.78
N VAL A 33 17.07 13.30 -0.21
CA VAL A 33 17.94 12.54 0.70
C VAL A 33 18.17 11.14 0.15
N PHE A 34 19.40 10.67 0.23
CA PHE A 34 19.80 9.33 -0.18
C PHE A 34 20.18 8.50 1.06
N CYS A 35 19.59 7.32 1.18
CA CYS A 35 19.72 6.45 2.35
C CYS A 35 20.12 5.03 1.90
N GLU A 36 21.24 4.53 2.42
CA GLU A 36 21.60 3.12 2.24
C GLU A 36 20.49 2.23 2.83
N ALA A 37 19.97 1.30 2.04
CA ALA A 37 18.87 0.46 2.44
C ALA A 37 19.30 -0.57 3.50
N LYS A 38 18.55 -0.68 4.60
CA LYS A 38 18.81 -1.67 5.68
C LYS A 38 17.57 -2.44 6.06
N LEU A 39 17.71 -3.72 6.40
CA LEU A 39 16.61 -4.56 6.90
C LEU A 39 16.32 -4.24 8.37
N ASN A 40 15.88 -3.01 8.64
CA ASN A 40 15.66 -2.51 9.99
C ASN A 40 14.57 -3.32 10.71
N LYS A 41 14.77 -3.59 12.00
CA LYS A 41 13.75 -4.23 12.84
C LYS A 41 12.49 -3.36 12.87
N GLY A 42 11.34 -3.96 12.57
CA GLY A 42 10.05 -3.27 12.55
C GLY A 42 9.66 -2.64 11.21
N ARG A 43 10.48 -2.78 10.16
CA ARG A 43 10.07 -2.43 8.79
C ARG A 43 8.81 -3.19 8.38
N ARG A 44 8.07 -2.63 7.40
CA ARG A 44 7.03 -3.39 6.72
C ARG A 44 7.64 -4.62 6.05
N ARG A 45 7.00 -5.76 6.26
CA ARG A 45 7.50 -7.10 5.92
C ARG A 45 7.39 -7.42 4.42
N PHE A 46 7.54 -6.43 3.56
CA PHE A 46 7.57 -6.63 2.11
C PHE A 46 8.85 -7.36 1.68
N ASN A 47 8.80 -8.07 0.57
CA ASN A 47 10.01 -8.52 -0.09
C ASN A 47 10.70 -7.32 -0.76
N ARG A 48 12.02 -7.24 -0.66
CA ARG A 48 12.80 -6.27 -1.44
C ARG A 48 13.05 -6.80 -2.83
N GLN A 49 13.20 -5.89 -3.78
CA GLN A 49 13.70 -6.16 -5.12
C GLN A 49 15.12 -6.76 -5.02
N SER A 50 15.54 -7.60 -5.97
CA SER A 50 16.86 -8.24 -5.95
C SER A 50 18.01 -7.22 -6.06
N THR A 51 17.74 -6.12 -6.77
CA THR A 51 18.49 -4.87 -6.72
C THR A 51 17.55 -3.80 -6.18
N PHE A 52 17.83 -3.29 -4.98
CA PHE A 52 16.89 -2.43 -4.28
C PHE A 52 17.10 -0.95 -4.62
N LEU A 53 16.03 -0.32 -5.10
CA LEU A 53 15.87 1.12 -5.19
C LEU A 53 14.38 1.45 -5.01
N GLU A 54 14.11 2.37 -4.10
CA GLU A 54 12.78 2.91 -3.83
C GLU A 54 12.90 4.42 -3.65
N ILE A 55 12.04 5.18 -4.32
CA ILE A 55 11.89 6.62 -4.13
C ILE A 55 10.54 6.86 -3.51
N ALA A 56 10.49 7.57 -2.37
CA ALA A 56 9.27 7.89 -1.66
C ALA A 56 9.13 9.38 -1.38
N THR A 57 7.89 9.88 -1.34
CA THR A 57 7.58 11.24 -0.90
C THR A 57 6.25 11.32 -0.19
N MET A 58 6.17 12.20 0.82
CA MET A 58 4.93 12.62 1.47
C MET A 58 4.45 14.00 0.99
N GLY A 59 5.05 14.54 -0.08
CA GLY A 59 4.69 15.84 -0.68
C GLY A 59 5.70 16.97 -0.45
N LYS A 60 6.66 16.80 0.46
CA LYS A 60 7.79 17.72 0.68
C LYS A 60 9.13 17.04 0.37
N GLY A 61 9.71 16.35 1.34
CA GLY A 61 10.95 15.61 1.13
C GLY A 61 10.80 14.47 0.13
N ILE A 62 11.89 14.15 -0.55
CA ILE A 62 12.04 12.97 -1.39
C ILE A 62 13.16 12.12 -0.77
N VAL A 63 12.83 10.89 -0.42
CA VAL A 63 13.78 9.93 0.14
C VAL A 63 14.04 8.86 -0.92
N VAL A 64 15.31 8.68 -1.27
CA VAL A 64 15.80 7.64 -2.17
C VAL A 64 16.52 6.60 -1.32
N SER A 65 15.92 5.42 -1.14
CA SER A 65 16.52 4.30 -0.42
C SER A 65 16.97 3.23 -1.40
N GLY A 66 18.20 2.75 -1.29
CA GLY A 66 18.74 1.80 -2.26
C GLY A 66 20.00 1.08 -1.78
N ASP A 67 20.39 0.05 -2.52
CA ASP A 67 21.70 -0.58 -2.33
C ASP A 67 22.83 0.42 -2.64
N ILE A 68 23.94 0.34 -1.91
CA ILE A 68 25.00 1.35 -1.99
C ILE A 68 25.54 1.54 -3.42
N ASP A 69 25.79 0.44 -4.14
CA ASP A 69 26.29 0.45 -5.52
C ASP A 69 25.29 1.04 -6.53
N VAL A 70 24.00 1.02 -6.20
CA VAL A 70 22.93 1.64 -7.01
C VAL A 70 22.85 3.13 -6.69
N LEU A 71 22.90 3.49 -5.41
CA LEU A 71 22.85 4.89 -4.97
C LEU A 71 24.02 5.70 -5.53
N GLU A 72 25.23 5.15 -5.58
CA GLU A 72 26.40 5.81 -6.19
C GLU A 72 26.17 6.19 -7.65
N LYS A 73 25.42 5.37 -8.41
CA LYS A 73 25.09 5.62 -9.82
C LYS A 73 23.92 6.60 -9.98
N VAL A 74 22.89 6.45 -9.15
CA VAL A 74 21.63 7.20 -9.27
C VAL A 74 21.74 8.61 -8.71
N LYS A 75 22.51 8.81 -7.63
CA LYS A 75 22.67 10.10 -6.97
C LYS A 75 23.05 11.24 -7.93
N PRO A 76 24.13 11.17 -8.73
CA PRO A 76 24.49 12.25 -9.65
C PRO A 76 23.44 12.49 -10.76
N LEU A 77 22.56 11.54 -11.06
CA LEU A 77 21.50 11.68 -12.07
C LEU A 77 20.30 12.48 -11.53
N LEU A 78 19.99 12.29 -10.25
CA LEU A 78 18.85 12.90 -9.56
C LEU A 78 19.20 14.21 -8.86
N GLU A 79 20.47 14.45 -8.53
CA GLU A 79 20.90 15.72 -7.94
C GLU A 79 20.54 16.91 -8.84
N ASN A 80 20.02 17.98 -8.22
CA ASN A 80 19.54 19.20 -8.88
C ASN A 80 18.35 19.03 -9.84
N ARG A 81 17.69 17.85 -9.84
CA ARG A 81 16.46 17.61 -10.60
C ARG A 81 15.23 18.09 -9.86
N THR A 82 14.18 18.39 -10.62
CA THR A 82 12.86 18.68 -10.05
C THR A 82 12.21 17.40 -9.53
N ARG A 83 11.16 17.52 -8.71
CA ARG A 83 10.36 16.36 -8.26
C ARG A 83 9.82 15.60 -9.47
N GLU A 84 9.30 16.32 -10.44
CA GLU A 84 8.70 15.78 -11.66
C GLU A 84 9.73 14.97 -12.45
N ASP A 85 10.94 15.50 -12.62
CA ASP A 85 12.04 14.79 -13.28
C ASP A 85 12.46 13.52 -12.52
N ILE A 86 12.53 13.59 -11.18
CA ILE A 86 12.91 12.44 -10.34
C ILE A 86 11.91 11.31 -10.50
N PHE A 87 10.61 11.59 -10.41
CA PHE A 87 9.55 10.60 -10.57
C PHE A 87 9.29 10.21 -12.03
N ALA A 88 9.94 10.86 -12.99
CA ALA A 88 9.97 10.48 -14.40
C ALA A 88 11.27 9.77 -14.80
N ALA A 89 12.17 9.50 -13.85
CA ALA A 89 13.46 8.91 -14.16
C ALA A 89 13.27 7.51 -14.82
N PRO A 90 13.99 7.22 -15.92
CA PRO A 90 13.72 6.05 -16.75
C PRO A 90 14.05 4.71 -16.07
N PHE A 91 14.77 4.75 -14.95
CA PHE A 91 15.18 3.58 -14.20
C PHE A 91 14.24 3.22 -13.03
N ILE A 92 13.20 4.02 -12.78
CA ILE A 92 12.14 3.70 -11.81
C ILE A 92 10.80 3.55 -12.52
N TYR A 93 9.95 2.66 -12.03
CA TYR A 93 8.57 2.54 -12.49
C TYR A 93 7.68 1.92 -11.42
N GLY A 94 6.39 1.80 -11.72
CA GLY A 94 5.42 1.31 -10.75
C GLY A 94 5.23 2.32 -9.63
N HIS A 95 4.57 3.45 -9.93
CA HIS A 95 4.20 4.41 -8.90
C HIS A 95 2.93 3.97 -8.20
N SER A 96 2.99 3.84 -6.87
CA SER A 96 1.85 3.53 -6.01
C SER A 96 1.57 4.68 -5.06
N ILE A 97 0.31 5.11 -5.02
CA ILE A 97 -0.18 6.10 -4.07
C ILE A 97 -0.76 5.34 -2.89
N TYR A 98 -0.35 5.73 -1.70
CA TYR A 98 -0.82 5.15 -0.45
C TYR A 98 -1.65 6.15 0.33
N TYR A 99 -2.69 5.64 0.95
CA TYR A 99 -3.73 6.40 1.59
C TYR A 99 -3.89 5.97 3.04
N THR A 100 -4.18 6.92 3.92
CA THR A 100 -4.60 6.65 5.30
C THR A 100 -5.98 7.23 5.57
N PRO A 101 -6.72 6.71 6.57
CA PRO A 101 -8.01 7.27 6.93
C PRO A 101 -7.92 8.74 7.31
N ASP A 102 -8.87 9.53 6.83
CA ASP A 102 -9.19 10.84 7.38
C ASP A 102 -10.15 10.61 8.55
N PHE A 103 -9.65 10.69 9.80
CA PHE A 103 -10.43 10.35 10.99
C PHE A 103 -11.60 11.29 11.29
N ASP A 104 -11.62 12.47 10.65
CA ASP A 104 -12.76 13.38 10.72
C ASP A 104 -13.88 12.94 9.78
N LYS A 105 -13.58 12.12 8.77
CA LYS A 105 -14.52 11.69 7.72
C LYS A 105 -14.85 10.20 7.76
N ILE A 106 -13.90 9.35 8.13
CA ILE A 106 -14.13 7.91 8.20
C ILE A 106 -15.09 7.61 9.33
N LYS A 107 -16.12 6.84 9.00
CA LYS A 107 -17.15 6.43 9.95
C LYS A 107 -17.65 5.06 9.56
N LYS A 108 -18.06 4.29 10.57
CA LYS A 108 -18.76 3.03 10.35
C LYS A 108 -20.00 3.28 9.50
N GLN A 109 -20.18 2.45 8.49
CA GLN A 109 -21.30 2.53 7.56
C GLN A 109 -22.16 1.28 7.73
N PRO A 110 -23.50 1.38 7.62
CA PRO A 110 -24.32 0.19 7.52
C PRO A 110 -23.88 -0.64 6.31
N PHE A 111 -24.00 -1.96 6.43
CA PHE A 111 -23.84 -2.84 5.29
C PHE A 111 -24.93 -2.57 4.26
N ILE A 112 -24.58 -2.63 2.97
CA ILE A 112 -25.53 -2.38 1.88
C ILE A 112 -26.52 -3.53 1.73
N ASP A 113 -27.78 -3.21 1.44
CA ASP A 113 -28.84 -4.20 1.31
C ASP A 113 -28.59 -5.21 0.18
N GLY A 114 -29.16 -6.41 0.33
CA GLY A 114 -29.13 -7.45 -0.68
C GLY A 114 -27.86 -8.31 -0.69
N PHE A 115 -27.01 -8.19 0.33
CA PHE A 115 -25.88 -9.07 0.53
C PHE A 115 -25.80 -9.48 1.99
N ASP A 116 -25.31 -10.68 2.24
CA ASP A 116 -24.97 -11.14 3.58
C ASP A 116 -23.47 -10.89 3.81
N PHE A 117 -23.10 -10.33 4.96
CA PHE A 117 -21.72 -9.96 5.26
C PHE A 117 -21.19 -10.78 6.42
N TYR A 118 -19.94 -11.21 6.28
CA TYR A 118 -19.26 -12.08 7.24
C TYR A 118 -17.84 -11.58 7.49
N ILE A 119 -17.36 -11.83 8.70
CA ILE A 119 -16.00 -11.48 9.14
C ILE A 119 -15.28 -12.78 9.51
N LYS A 120 -14.00 -12.88 9.14
CA LYS A 120 -13.09 -13.94 9.57
C LYS A 120 -11.80 -13.32 10.07
N GLU A 121 -11.26 -13.85 11.16
CA GLU A 121 -10.01 -13.36 11.77
C GLU A 121 -9.02 -14.50 12.02
N GLY A 122 -7.73 -14.18 11.96
CA GLY A 122 -6.64 -15.13 12.21
C GLY A 122 -6.79 -16.41 11.38
N LYS A 123 -6.73 -17.58 12.03
CA LYS A 123 -6.74 -18.88 11.34
C LYS A 123 -8.04 -19.18 10.58
N GLU A 124 -9.15 -18.51 10.90
CA GLU A 124 -10.43 -18.72 10.20
C GLU A 124 -10.38 -18.23 8.75
N ILE A 125 -9.46 -17.31 8.43
CA ILE A 125 -9.24 -16.76 7.09
C ILE A 125 -8.72 -17.85 6.14
N HIS A 126 -8.02 -18.87 6.64
CA HIS A 126 -7.48 -19.94 5.80
C HIS A 126 -8.59 -20.72 5.05
N GLU A 127 -9.82 -20.67 5.52
CA GLU A 127 -10.97 -21.23 4.79
C GLU A 127 -11.26 -20.46 3.49
N LEU A 128 -11.04 -19.13 3.49
CA LEU A 128 -11.20 -18.28 2.32
C LEU A 128 -10.11 -18.55 1.26
N TYR A 129 -8.95 -19.08 1.66
CA TYR A 129 -7.87 -19.41 0.71
C TYR A 129 -8.26 -20.53 -0.27
N LYS A 130 -9.34 -21.26 -0.01
CA LYS A 130 -9.89 -22.27 -0.92
C LYS A 130 -10.70 -21.64 -2.07
N ILE A 131 -10.95 -20.34 -2.02
CA ILE A 131 -11.84 -19.61 -2.94
C ILE A 131 -11.00 -18.62 -3.75
N PRO A 132 -10.64 -18.93 -5.01
CA PRO A 132 -9.78 -18.06 -5.83
C PRO A 132 -10.54 -16.81 -6.34
N GLY A 133 -9.81 -15.88 -6.96
CA GLY A 133 -10.38 -14.70 -7.62
C GLY A 133 -10.47 -13.44 -6.76
N PHE A 134 -9.80 -13.42 -5.60
CA PHE A 134 -9.71 -12.27 -4.70
C PHE A 134 -8.24 -11.96 -4.32
N GLU A 135 -7.32 -12.08 -5.29
CA GLU A 135 -5.87 -11.95 -5.10
C GLU A 135 -5.42 -10.53 -4.71
N ASN A 136 -6.23 -9.50 -4.95
CA ASN A 136 -5.99 -8.16 -4.41
C ASN A 136 -6.52 -8.01 -2.98
N ALA A 137 -7.33 -8.94 -2.48
CA ALA A 137 -7.89 -8.90 -1.12
C ALA A 137 -7.12 -9.76 -0.12
N LEU A 138 -6.65 -10.94 -0.54
CA LEU A 138 -5.94 -11.91 0.30
C LEU A 138 -4.67 -12.41 -0.37
N GLN A 139 -3.72 -12.88 0.43
CA GLN A 139 -2.43 -13.38 -0.06
C GLN A 139 -2.43 -14.87 -0.42
N TYR A 140 -3.38 -15.65 0.10
CA TYR A 140 -3.50 -17.10 -0.14
C TYR A 140 -2.32 -17.96 0.33
N ASP A 141 -1.46 -17.44 1.21
CA ASP A 141 -0.37 -18.19 1.81
C ASP A 141 -0.45 -18.14 3.35
N ILE A 142 -0.53 -19.32 3.97
CA ILE A 142 -0.57 -19.48 5.43
C ILE A 142 0.77 -19.19 6.10
N ASN A 143 1.86 -19.20 5.32
CA ASN A 143 3.22 -18.98 5.77
C ASN A 143 3.75 -17.61 5.35
N ASP A 144 2.92 -16.74 4.74
CA ASP A 144 3.39 -15.43 4.31
C ASP A 144 3.89 -14.63 5.54
N PRO A 145 5.07 -13.98 5.45
CA PRO A 145 5.57 -13.15 6.54
C PRO A 145 4.62 -12.00 6.92
N ARG A 146 3.71 -11.60 6.03
CA ARG A 146 2.61 -10.64 6.21
C ARG A 146 1.27 -11.39 6.23
N PRO A 147 0.91 -12.08 7.32
CA PRO A 147 -0.32 -12.84 7.35
C PRO A 147 -1.54 -11.93 7.15
N ASP A 148 -2.58 -12.43 6.49
CA ASP A 148 -3.90 -11.81 6.50
C ASP A 148 -4.49 -11.93 7.92
N ALA A 149 -4.77 -10.80 8.57
CA ALA A 149 -5.23 -10.75 9.97
C ALA A 149 -6.75 -10.75 10.11
N ILE A 150 -7.43 -10.07 9.20
CA ILE A 150 -8.88 -9.88 9.21
C ILE A 150 -9.40 -9.75 7.78
N ALA A 151 -10.54 -10.38 7.50
CA ALA A 151 -11.24 -10.27 6.24
C ALA A 151 -12.73 -10.06 6.45
N ILE A 152 -13.33 -9.20 5.62
CA ILE A 152 -14.78 -9.05 5.48
C ILE A 152 -15.16 -9.46 4.06
N TYR A 153 -16.16 -10.32 3.92
CA TYR A 153 -16.66 -10.74 2.61
C TYR A 153 -18.17 -10.65 2.54
N ALA A 154 -18.65 -10.42 1.32
CA ALA A 154 -20.06 -10.29 1.00
C ALA A 154 -20.52 -11.48 0.15
N MET A 155 -21.68 -12.01 0.48
CA MET A 155 -22.32 -13.11 -0.22
C MET A 155 -23.62 -12.68 -0.89
N ARG A 156 -23.91 -13.30 -2.03
CA ARG A 156 -25.23 -13.25 -2.68
C ARG A 156 -25.72 -14.68 -2.87
N GLY A 157 -26.61 -15.14 -2.00
CA GLY A 157 -26.95 -16.56 -1.94
C GLY A 157 -25.73 -17.35 -1.46
N ASN A 158 -25.26 -18.32 -2.24
CA ASN A 158 -24.14 -19.19 -1.87
C ASN A 158 -22.78 -18.76 -2.49
N GLU A 159 -22.73 -17.61 -3.15
CA GLU A 159 -21.53 -17.12 -3.85
C GLU A 159 -20.91 -15.94 -3.09
N ILE A 160 -19.59 -15.96 -2.87
CA ILE A 160 -18.84 -14.77 -2.44
C ILE A 160 -18.70 -13.85 -3.65
N VAL A 161 -19.17 -12.62 -3.52
CA VAL A 161 -19.21 -11.64 -4.62
C VAL A 161 -18.29 -10.45 -4.40
N GLY A 162 -17.74 -10.30 -3.20
CA GLY A 162 -16.75 -9.29 -2.86
C GLY A 162 -16.04 -9.64 -1.56
N MET A 163 -14.78 -9.26 -1.46
CA MET A 163 -13.94 -9.52 -0.30
C MET A 163 -12.96 -8.37 -0.11
N ALA A 164 -12.79 -7.94 1.14
CA ALA A 164 -11.67 -7.10 1.55
C ALA A 164 -10.91 -7.82 2.66
N GLY A 165 -9.59 -7.83 2.57
CA GLY A 165 -8.70 -8.40 3.57
C GLY A 165 -7.66 -7.39 4.01
N ALA A 166 -7.06 -7.61 5.17
CA ALA A 166 -5.97 -6.79 5.66
C ALA A 166 -4.76 -7.64 6.05
N SER A 167 -3.62 -7.35 5.43
CA SER A 167 -2.34 -7.97 5.77
C SER A 167 -1.65 -7.21 6.89
N GLU A 168 -1.04 -7.94 7.82
CA GLU A 168 -0.21 -7.34 8.85
C GLU A 168 1.16 -6.95 8.29
N ASP A 169 1.26 -5.81 7.63
CA ASP A 169 2.56 -5.43 7.04
C ASP A 169 3.59 -5.07 8.11
N SER A 170 3.16 -4.50 9.23
CA SER A 170 3.98 -4.21 10.41
C SER A 170 3.15 -4.30 11.70
N ASN A 171 3.81 -4.15 12.85
CA ASN A 171 3.13 -4.05 14.15
C ASN A 171 2.21 -2.82 14.28
N LEU A 172 2.41 -1.80 13.44
CA LEU A 172 1.72 -0.51 13.54
C LEU A 172 0.68 -0.31 12.44
N MET A 173 0.87 -0.95 11.29
CA MET A 173 0.12 -0.67 10.07
C MET A 173 -0.29 -1.94 9.34
N TRP A 174 -1.57 -2.02 8.98
CA TRP A 174 -2.15 -3.12 8.19
C TRP A 174 -2.67 -2.61 6.85
N GLN A 175 -2.31 -3.28 5.76
CA GLN A 175 -2.71 -2.87 4.41
C GLN A 175 -4.02 -3.52 4.03
N ILE A 176 -4.98 -2.72 3.58
CA ILE A 176 -6.25 -3.20 3.06
C ILE A 176 -6.15 -3.47 1.56
N GLY A 177 -6.57 -4.67 1.19
CA GLY A 177 -6.83 -5.11 -0.17
C GLY A 177 -8.33 -5.34 -0.40
N VAL A 178 -8.80 -5.27 -1.65
CA VAL A 178 -10.21 -5.52 -1.98
C VAL A 178 -10.40 -6.02 -3.41
N ASP A 179 -11.29 -6.99 -3.57
CA ASP A 179 -11.80 -7.47 -4.85
C ASP A 179 -13.31 -7.58 -4.83
N VAL A 180 -13.91 -7.29 -5.99
CA VAL A 180 -15.34 -7.49 -6.25
C VAL A 180 -15.47 -8.12 -7.62
N ILE A 181 -16.23 -9.21 -7.72
CA ILE A 181 -16.39 -9.93 -8.98
C ILE A 181 -17.07 -9.03 -10.02
N PRO A 182 -16.75 -9.14 -11.33
CA PRO A 182 -17.15 -8.15 -12.34
C PRO A 182 -18.64 -7.78 -12.34
N LYS A 183 -19.53 -8.78 -12.18
CA LYS A 183 -21.00 -8.62 -12.18
C LYS A 183 -21.54 -7.73 -11.04
N PHE A 184 -20.77 -7.57 -9.96
CA PHE A 184 -21.19 -6.83 -8.76
C PHE A 184 -20.40 -5.53 -8.55
N ARG A 185 -19.53 -5.16 -9.50
CA ARG A 185 -18.84 -3.86 -9.49
C ARG A 185 -19.81 -2.71 -9.71
N ASN A 186 -19.38 -1.49 -9.34
CA ASN A 186 -20.15 -0.25 -9.43
C ASN A 186 -21.45 -0.21 -8.60
N LYS A 187 -21.59 -1.08 -7.60
CA LYS A 187 -22.74 -1.12 -6.67
C LYS A 187 -22.41 -0.64 -5.25
N GLY A 188 -21.26 0.02 -5.07
CA GLY A 188 -20.79 0.47 -3.75
C GLY A 188 -20.19 -0.62 -2.86
N LEU A 189 -20.17 -1.88 -3.30
CA LEU A 189 -19.74 -3.02 -2.47
C LEU A 189 -18.28 -2.92 -1.99
N ALA A 190 -17.35 -2.55 -2.87
CA ALA A 190 -15.94 -2.38 -2.49
C ALA A 190 -15.76 -1.31 -1.40
N THR A 191 -16.41 -0.16 -1.55
CA THR A 191 -16.39 0.93 -0.55
C THR A 191 -16.99 0.48 0.77
N CYS A 192 -18.11 -0.26 0.74
CA CYS A 192 -18.75 -0.81 1.93
C CYS A 192 -17.81 -1.76 2.70
N LEU A 193 -17.16 -2.68 1.99
CA LEU A 193 -16.20 -3.63 2.55
C LEU A 193 -14.97 -2.92 3.14
N VAL A 194 -14.32 -2.05 2.36
CA VAL A 194 -13.11 -1.33 2.79
C VAL A 194 -13.39 -0.43 4.00
N THR A 195 -14.50 0.31 4.01
CA THR A 195 -14.83 1.20 5.13
C THR A 195 -15.05 0.40 6.42
N ASN A 196 -15.81 -0.69 6.36
CA ASN A 196 -16.08 -1.50 7.55
C ASN A 196 -14.83 -2.24 8.03
N LEU A 197 -14.01 -2.76 7.12
CA LEU A 197 -12.74 -3.39 7.47
C LEU A 197 -11.78 -2.39 8.13
N ALA A 198 -11.64 -1.19 7.57
CA ALA A 198 -10.84 -0.13 8.17
C ALA A 198 -11.29 0.20 9.60
N MET A 199 -12.60 0.30 9.84
CA MET A 199 -13.13 0.53 11.18
C MET A 199 -12.79 -0.61 12.15
N SER A 200 -12.90 -1.87 11.72
CA SER A 200 -12.51 -3.03 12.54
C SER A 200 -11.02 -3.03 12.89
N ILE A 201 -10.14 -2.58 11.99
CA ILE A 201 -8.70 -2.44 12.25
C ILE A 201 -8.43 -1.31 13.26
N ILE A 202 -9.13 -0.18 13.10
CA ILE A 202 -9.04 0.96 14.02
C ILE A 202 -9.49 0.58 15.43
N GLU A 203 -10.58 -0.20 15.55
CA GLU A 203 -11.08 -0.71 16.83
C GLU A 203 -10.03 -1.57 17.57
N LYS A 204 -9.12 -2.21 16.83
CA LYS A 204 -7.97 -2.98 17.37
C LYS A 204 -6.75 -2.11 17.71
N GLY A 205 -6.80 -0.80 17.46
CA GLY A 205 -5.70 0.13 17.75
C GLY A 205 -4.55 0.04 16.75
N VAL A 206 -4.82 -0.37 15.51
CA VAL A 206 -3.86 -0.44 14.41
C VAL A 206 -4.23 0.59 13.34
N VAL A 207 -3.24 1.17 12.64
CA VAL A 207 -3.49 2.10 11.54
C VAL A 207 -3.76 1.31 10.26
N PRO A 208 -4.99 1.30 9.71
CA PRO A 208 -5.20 0.75 8.38
C PRO A 208 -4.62 1.71 7.34
N TYR A 209 -4.11 1.17 6.25
CA TYR A 209 -3.73 1.95 5.09
C TYR A 209 -4.12 1.22 3.80
N TYR A 210 -4.21 1.95 2.71
CA TYR A 210 -4.66 1.43 1.43
C TYR A 210 -3.66 1.83 0.34
N GLY A 211 -3.22 0.88 -0.48
CA GLY A 211 -2.29 1.13 -1.59
C GLY A 211 -3.00 1.00 -2.93
N SER A 212 -2.68 1.87 -3.88
CA SER A 212 -3.20 1.79 -5.24
C SER A 212 -2.14 2.19 -6.26
N ALA A 213 -2.01 1.40 -7.33
CA ALA A 213 -1.23 1.84 -8.48
C ALA A 213 -1.76 3.18 -8.99
N SER A 214 -0.86 4.07 -9.39
CA SER A 214 -1.19 5.39 -9.94
C SER A 214 -2.11 5.32 -11.17
N SER A 215 -2.07 4.21 -11.92
CA SER A 215 -2.94 3.94 -13.07
C SER A 215 -4.33 3.39 -12.71
N ASN A 216 -4.54 2.92 -11.47
CA ASN A 216 -5.78 2.25 -11.06
C ASN A 216 -6.81 3.23 -10.48
N ILE A 217 -7.47 3.99 -11.37
CA ILE A 217 -8.47 5.01 -10.99
C ILE A 217 -9.65 4.42 -10.19
N ALA A 218 -10.06 3.19 -10.47
CA ALA A 218 -11.16 2.55 -9.75
C ALA A 218 -10.80 2.33 -8.27
N SER A 219 -9.59 1.81 -8.00
CA SER A 219 -9.08 1.58 -6.65
C SER A 219 -8.82 2.89 -5.90
N GLN A 220 -8.29 3.93 -6.56
CA GLN A 220 -8.19 5.27 -5.98
C GLN A 220 -9.56 5.86 -5.62
N SER A 221 -10.58 5.65 -6.48
CA SER A 221 -11.95 6.06 -6.17
C SER A 221 -12.51 5.31 -4.96
N VAL A 222 -12.19 4.01 -4.79
CA VAL A 222 -12.60 3.23 -3.62
C VAL A 222 -11.94 3.78 -2.34
N ALA A 223 -10.64 4.05 -2.36
CA ALA A 223 -9.94 4.65 -1.23
C ALA A 223 -10.60 5.97 -0.81
N TYR A 224 -10.79 6.90 -1.74
CA TYR A 224 -11.43 8.19 -1.49
C TYR A 224 -12.85 8.05 -0.92
N LYS A 225 -13.70 7.25 -1.56
CA LYS A 225 -15.09 7.03 -1.12
C LYS A 225 -15.19 6.34 0.23
N SER A 226 -14.16 5.61 0.64
CA SER A 226 -14.08 4.94 1.95
C SER A 226 -13.54 5.86 3.05
N GLY A 227 -13.29 7.14 2.76
CA GLY A 227 -12.79 8.12 3.72
C GLY A 227 -11.27 8.11 3.88
N PHE A 228 -10.52 7.56 2.93
CA PHE A 228 -9.07 7.64 2.92
C PHE A 228 -8.59 8.85 2.11
N ILE A 229 -7.45 9.40 2.48
CA ILE A 229 -6.78 10.52 1.80
C ILE A 229 -5.36 10.12 1.38
N PRO A 230 -4.83 10.65 0.26
CA PRO A 230 -3.44 10.40 -0.12
C PRO A 230 -2.48 10.89 0.97
N THR A 231 -1.49 10.07 1.30
CA THR A 231 -0.57 10.33 2.41
C THR A 231 0.90 10.23 1.97
N TRP A 232 1.25 9.25 1.14
CA TRP A 232 2.56 9.19 0.51
C TRP A 232 2.48 8.47 -0.84
N MET A 233 3.54 8.57 -1.63
CA MET A 233 3.73 7.83 -2.87
C MET A 233 5.13 7.22 -2.87
N CYS A 234 5.27 6.01 -3.42
CA CYS A 234 6.59 5.45 -3.73
C CYS A 234 6.62 4.65 -5.04
N SER A 235 7.83 4.47 -5.57
CA SER A 235 8.12 3.53 -6.65
C SER A 235 8.33 2.13 -6.09
N TYR A 236 7.65 1.11 -6.61
CA TYR A 236 7.82 -0.27 -6.11
C TYR A 236 8.67 -1.18 -7.03
N LYS A 237 9.13 -0.68 -8.19
CA LYS A 237 10.08 -1.38 -9.06
C LYS A 237 11.13 -0.44 -9.68
N ASN A 238 12.25 -1.04 -10.09
CA ASN A 238 13.31 -0.39 -10.86
C ASN A 238 13.80 -1.33 -11.97
N VAL A 239 14.62 -0.82 -12.88
CA VAL A 239 15.09 -1.57 -14.06
C VAL A 239 16.38 -2.37 -13.81
N PHE A 240 17.04 -2.21 -12.68
CA PHE A 240 18.38 -2.73 -12.43
C PHE A 240 18.43 -4.25 -12.21
N ASP A 241 17.28 -4.90 -12.03
CA ASP A 241 17.17 -6.37 -12.00
C ASP A 241 17.01 -7.00 -13.39
N GLY A 242 16.86 -6.19 -14.46
CA GLY A 242 16.64 -6.67 -15.83
C GLY A 242 15.25 -7.28 -16.06
N GLU A 243 14.30 -7.06 -15.14
CA GLU A 243 12.93 -7.55 -15.23
C GLU A 243 11.92 -6.42 -15.54
N ALA A 244 12.41 -5.30 -16.06
CA ALA A 244 11.56 -4.19 -16.45
C ALA A 244 10.55 -4.62 -17.55
N PRO A 245 9.29 -4.14 -17.47
CA PRO A 245 8.39 -4.23 -18.61
C PRO A 245 9.08 -3.63 -19.83
N TYR A 246 9.07 -4.36 -20.94
CA TYR A 246 9.67 -3.93 -22.21
C TYR A 246 11.21 -3.91 -22.26
N GLU A 247 11.91 -4.47 -21.27
CA GLU A 247 13.40 -4.57 -21.27
C GLU A 247 13.94 -5.22 -22.56
N LYS A 248 13.21 -6.20 -23.10
CA LYS A 248 13.58 -6.91 -24.34
C LYS A 248 13.02 -6.27 -25.61
N ASP A 249 12.10 -5.32 -25.45
CA ASP A 249 11.34 -4.71 -26.54
C ASP A 249 11.89 -3.34 -26.92
N ILE A 250 12.62 -2.69 -26.01
CA ILE A 250 13.19 -1.35 -26.19
C ILE A 250 14.71 -1.44 -26.10
N GLU A 251 15.38 -1.30 -27.23
CA GLU A 251 16.80 -0.95 -27.26
C GLU A 251 16.90 0.58 -27.14
N ILE A 252 17.37 1.08 -26.00
CA ILE A 252 17.62 2.53 -25.85
C ILE A 252 18.86 2.87 -26.68
N ILE A 253 18.64 3.33 -27.90
CA ILE A 253 19.68 3.83 -28.79
C ILE A 253 19.78 5.35 -28.56
N PHE A 254 20.92 5.81 -28.04
CA PHE A 254 21.27 7.23 -27.92
C PHE A 254 21.83 7.80 -29.22
#